data_AF-A0A832HQ72-F1
#
_entry.id   AF-A0A832HQ72-F1
#
_cell.length_a   1.000
_cell.length_b   1.000
_cell.length_c   1.000
_cell.angle_alpha   90.00
_cell.angle_beta   90.00
_cell.angle_gamma   90.00
#
_symmetry.space_group_name_H-M   'P 1'
#
loop_
_entity.id
_entity.type
_entity.pdbx_description
1 polymer ?
#
loop_
_entity_poly.entity_id
_entity_poly.type
_entity_poly.pdbx_seq_one_letter_code
_entity_poly.pdbx_strand_id
1 'polypeptide(L)'
;MTLRFVRRIIVAVVGGTVLVIGLAMIVLPGPATVVIPAGLAILATEFVWARKWLNRAKEMAVSAAEKAGLSQHPKNDKKQTRSSPETSPE
;
A
#
# COMPACT_ATOMS: atom_id res chain seq x y z
N MET A 1 7.39 -17.30 4.36
CA MET A 1 8.44 -17.10 5.39
C MET A 1 9.07 -15.69 5.40
N THR A 2 8.82 -14.85 4.39
CA THR A 2 9.47 -13.52 4.24
C THR A 2 8.76 -12.36 4.94
N LEU A 3 7.44 -12.43 5.13
CA LEU A 3 6.62 -11.31 5.63
C LEU A 3 7.05 -10.79 7.03
N ARG A 4 7.48 -11.68 7.92
CA ARG A 4 7.95 -11.30 9.27
C ARG A 4 9.33 -10.65 9.22
N PHE A 5 10.21 -11.13 8.34
CA PHE A 5 11.55 -10.60 8.16
C PHE A 5 11.51 -9.22 7.50
N VAL A 6 10.64 -9.05 6.51
CA VAL A 6 10.37 -7.75 5.87
C VAL A 6 9.86 -6.74 6.90
N ARG A 7 8.87 -7.08 7.73
CA ARG A 7 8.42 -6.20 8.81
C ARG A 7 9.55 -5.80 9.77
N ARG A 8 10.41 -6.74 10.14
CA ARG A 8 11.51 -6.49 11.07
C ARG A 8 12.59 -5.60 10.47
N ILE A 9 12.91 -5.79 9.19
CA ILE A 9 13.81 -4.91 8.44
C ILE A 9 13.23 -3.50 8.36
N ILE A 10 11.93 -3.34 8.05
CA ILE A 10 11.27 -2.03 8.04
C ILE A 10 11.44 -1.35 9.40
N VAL A 11 11.03 -2.02 10.49
CA VAL A 11 11.11 -1.44 11.84
C VAL A 11 12.54 -1.13 12.25
N ALA A 12 13.52 -1.96 11.85
CA ALA A 12 14.94 -1.70 12.11
C ALA A 12 15.47 -0.49 11.33
N VAL A 13 15.06 -0.33 10.07
CA VAL A 13 15.44 0.81 9.24
C VAL A 13 14.79 2.09 9.78
N VAL A 14 13.48 2.08 10.08
CA VAL A 14 12.76 3.21 10.67
C VAL A 14 13.34 3.60 12.03
N GLY A 15 13.51 2.61 12.91
CA GLY A 15 14.07 2.83 14.24
C GLY A 15 15.49 3.38 14.15
N GLY A 16 16.31 2.82 13.26
CA GLY A 16 17.69 3.27 13.03
C GLY A 16 17.79 4.68 12.48
N THR A 17 16.94 5.05 11.52
CA THR A 17 16.94 6.41 10.94
C THR A 17 16.48 7.46 11.95
N VAL A 18 15.43 7.18 12.73
CA VAL A 18 14.99 8.07 13.83
C VAL A 18 16.09 8.24 14.88
N LEU A 19 16.81 7.16 15.22
CA LEU A 19 17.93 7.20 16.17
C LEU A 19 19.08 8.07 15.64
N VAL A 20 19.45 7.92 14.37
CA VAL A 20 20.51 8.73 13.73
C VAL A 20 20.11 10.21 13.70
N ILE A 21 18.85 10.53 13.38
CA ILE A 21 18.35 11.91 13.38
C ILE A 21 18.36 12.49 14.81
N GLY A 22 17.84 11.75 15.79
CA GLY A 22 17.82 12.19 17.19
C GLY A 22 19.21 12.38 17.76
N LEU A 23 20.14 11.47 17.42
CA LEU A 23 21.55 11.58 17.80
C LEU A 23 22.21 12.79 17.15
N ALA A 24 21.92 13.07 15.87
CA ALA A 24 22.42 14.26 15.19
C ALA A 24 21.92 15.56 15.85
N MET A 25 20.67 15.62 16.34
CA MET A 25 20.13 16.78 17.05
C MET A 25 20.79 17.01 18.42
N ILE A 26 21.29 15.96 19.07
CA ILE A 26 22.01 16.06 20.34
C ILE A 26 23.46 16.50 20.14
N VAL A 27 24.13 15.98 19.10
CA VAL A 27 25.59 16.09 19.00
C VAL A 27 26.03 17.45 18.43
N LEU A 28 25.25 18.13 17.59
CA LEU A 28 25.70 19.44 17.08
C LEU A 28 24.59 20.51 17.07
N PRO A 29 24.66 21.55 17.94
CA PRO A 29 23.88 22.79 17.77
C PRO A 29 24.46 23.69 16.65
N GLY A 30 24.73 23.12 15.46
CA GLY A 30 25.55 23.78 14.42
C GLY A 30 25.42 23.36 12.93
N PRO A 31 24.90 22.19 12.50
CA PRO A 31 24.98 21.76 11.11
C PRO A 31 23.59 21.39 10.57
N ALA A 32 22.58 22.24 10.81
CA ALA A 32 21.20 21.99 10.39
C ALA A 32 21.10 21.66 8.88
N THR A 33 22.05 22.14 8.07
CA THR A 33 22.17 21.90 6.63
C THR A 33 22.42 20.46 6.23
N VAL A 34 22.99 19.61 7.10
CA VAL A 34 23.20 18.17 6.83
C VAL A 34 22.02 17.35 7.34
N VAL A 35 21.43 17.75 8.47
CA VAL A 35 20.30 17.06 9.09
C VAL A 35 19.03 17.17 8.25
N ILE A 36 18.77 18.32 7.64
CA ILE A 36 17.60 18.54 6.76
C ILE A 36 17.58 17.58 5.55
N PRO A 37 18.61 17.54 4.68
CA PRO A 37 18.63 16.62 3.54
C PRO A 37 18.68 15.15 3.98
N ALA A 38 19.36 14.82 5.09
CA ALA A 38 19.36 13.46 5.64
C ALA A 38 17.95 13.03 6.11
N GLY A 39 17.26 13.90 6.85
CA GLY A 39 15.88 13.68 7.28
C GLY A 39 14.91 13.56 6.10
N LEU A 40 15.06 14.40 5.07
CA LEU A 40 14.29 14.34 3.82
C LEU A 40 14.54 13.04 3.05
N ALA A 41 15.78 12.57 2.96
CA ALA A 41 16.12 11.31 2.30
C ALA A 41 15.48 10.10 3.00
N ILE A 42 15.45 10.13 4.33
CA ILE A 42 14.79 9.12 5.17
C ILE A 42 13.28 9.16 4.96
N LEU A 43 12.66 10.34 5.06
CA LEU A 43 11.23 10.52 4.80
C LEU A 43 10.87 10.03 3.39
N ALA A 44 11.65 10.40 2.36
CA ALA A 44 11.42 9.97 0.99
C ALA A 44 11.44 8.43 0.86
N THR A 45 12.38 7.77 1.51
CA THR A 45 12.49 6.30 1.53
C THR A 45 11.28 5.66 2.21
N GLU A 46 10.85 6.21 3.35
CA GLU A 46 9.66 5.78 4.08
C GLU A 46 8.36 5.98 3.28
N PHE A 47 8.20 7.11 2.58
CA PHE A 47 7.02 7.41 1.75
C PHE A 47 6.85 6.43 0.58
N VAL A 48 7.94 6.02 -0.05
CA VAL A 48 7.92 4.99 -1.11
C VAL A 48 7.41 3.66 -0.55
N TRP A 49 7.82 3.31 0.68
CA TRP A 49 7.35 2.11 1.35
C TRP A 49 5.90 2.22 1.82
N ALA A 50 5.47 3.38 2.30
CA ALA A 50 4.07 3.66 2.67
C ALA A 50 3.13 3.47 1.48
N ARG A 51 3.50 3.93 0.28
CA ARG A 51 2.73 3.73 -0.96
C ARG A 51 2.52 2.24 -1.26
N LYS A 52 3.57 1.43 -1.07
CA LYS A 52 3.52 -0.03 -1.27
C LYS A 52 2.64 -0.74 -0.24
N TRP A 53 2.67 -0.27 1.00
CA TRP A 53 1.77 -0.74 2.05
C TRP A 53 0.32 -0.36 1.80
N LEU A 54 0.05 0.86 1.35
CA LEU A 54 -1.30 1.33 1.05
C LEU A 54 -1.95 0.50 -0.07
N ASN A 55 -1.20 0.13 -1.10
CA ASN A 55 -1.70 -0.77 -2.14
C ASN A 55 -2.09 -2.14 -1.59
N ARG A 56 -1.30 -2.68 -0.65
CA ARG A 56 -1.63 -3.94 0.04
C ARG A 56 -2.84 -3.79 0.96
N ALA A 57 -2.94 -2.67 1.67
CA ALA A 57 -4.10 -2.35 2.49
C ALA A 57 -5.37 -2.19 1.64
N LYS A 58 -5.27 -1.60 0.45
CA LYS A 58 -6.37 -1.48 -0.51
C LYS A 58 -6.83 -2.85 -1.01
N GLU A 59 -5.91 -3.74 -1.40
CA GLU A 59 -6.26 -5.13 -1.76
C GLU A 59 -6.97 -5.85 -0.61
N MET A 60 -6.48 -5.70 0.61
CA MET A 60 -7.12 -6.26 1.80
C MET A 60 -8.48 -5.60 2.11
N ALA A 61 -8.63 -4.29 1.89
CA ALA A 61 -9.87 -3.56 2.10
C ALA A 61 -10.93 -3.92 1.06
N VAL A 62 -10.55 -4.10 -0.21
CA VAL A 62 -11.45 -4.58 -1.27
C VAL A 62 -11.90 -6.00 -0.96
N SER A 63 -10.97 -6.88 -0.58
CA SER A 63 -11.29 -8.26 -0.17
C SER A 63 -12.15 -8.31 1.10
N ALA A 64 -11.96 -7.38 2.03
CA ALA A 64 -12.76 -7.27 3.24
C ALA A 64 -14.15 -6.67 2.96
N ALA A 65 -14.27 -5.71 2.04
CA ALA A 65 -15.54 -5.15 1.60
C ALA A 65 -16.38 -6.17 0.81
N GLU A 66 -15.73 -7.00 0.00
CA GLU A 66 -16.34 -8.13 -0.70
C GLU A 66 -16.86 -9.18 0.30
N LYS A 67 -16.04 -9.55 1.28
CA LYS A 67 -16.43 -10.48 2.37
C LYS A 67 -17.47 -9.91 3.33
N ALA A 68 -17.51 -8.59 3.51
CA ALA A 68 -18.51 -7.90 4.33
C ALA A 68 -19.84 -7.68 3.60
N GLY A 69 -19.97 -8.11 2.33
CA GLY A 69 -21.21 -8.01 1.57
C GLY A 69 -21.59 -6.58 1.15
N LEU A 70 -20.67 -5.61 1.25
CA LEU A 70 -20.91 -4.20 0.92
C LEU A 70 -20.86 -3.91 -0.60
N SER A 71 -20.49 -4.89 -1.42
CA SER A 71 -20.49 -4.79 -2.89
C SER A 71 -21.51 -5.75 -3.51
N GLN A 72 -22.79 -5.43 -3.34
CA GLN A 72 -23.82 -5.84 -4.29
C GLN A 72 -23.64 -5.01 -5.56
N HIS A 73 -22.81 -5.46 -6.51
CA HIS A 73 -22.96 -5.04 -7.90
C HIS A 73 -23.83 -6.10 -8.60
N PRO A 74 -24.99 -5.70 -9.16
CA PRO A 74 -25.93 -6.62 -9.77
C PRO A 74 -25.28 -7.37 -10.92
N LYS A 75 -25.58 -8.67 -10.96
CA LYS A 75 -25.18 -9.60 -12.02
C LYS A 75 -25.58 -9.02 -13.38
N ASN A 76 -24.58 -8.79 -14.23
CA ASN A 76 -24.80 -8.59 -15.65
C ASN A 76 -25.08 -9.95 -16.30
N ASP A 77 -26.32 -10.45 -16.12
CA ASP A 77 -26.87 -11.68 -16.71
C ASP A 77 -27.18 -11.51 -18.22
N LYS A 78 -26.37 -10.76 -18.97
CA LYS A 78 -26.49 -10.64 -20.45
C LYS A 78 -25.75 -11.74 -21.20
N LYS A 79 -25.80 -12.98 -20.69
CA LYS A 79 -25.18 -14.14 -21.37
C LYS A 79 -26.02 -15.42 -21.35
N GLN A 80 -27.32 -15.29 -21.09
CA GLN A 80 -28.27 -16.40 -21.14
C GLN A 80 -29.43 -16.14 -22.12
N THR A 81 -29.12 -15.54 -23.27
CA THR A 81 -29.89 -15.74 -24.50
C THR A 81 -28.91 -15.93 -25.65
N ARG A 82 -28.03 -16.94 -25.48
CA ARG A 82 -27.57 -17.72 -26.64
C ARG A 82 -28.80 -18.32 -27.32
N SER A 83 -28.67 -18.51 -28.64
CA SER A 83 -29.37 -19.49 -29.48
C SER A 83 -30.90 -19.36 -29.53
N SER A 84 -31.55 -19.09 -30.63
CA SER A 84 -31.17 -18.98 -32.04
C SER A 84 -32.41 -18.41 -32.76
N PRO A 85 -32.27 -17.94 -34.01
CA PRO A 85 -33.35 -17.32 -34.76
C PRO A 85 -34.38 -18.40 -35.12
N GLU A 86 -35.59 -18.28 -34.58
CA GLU A 86 -36.74 -18.96 -35.18
C GLU A 86 -37.05 -18.22 -36.48
N THR A 87 -36.50 -18.79 -37.54
CA THR A 87 -36.92 -18.59 -38.91
C THR A 87 -38.43 -18.81 -39.01
N SER A 88 -39.13 -17.74 -39.40
CA SER A 88 -40.21 -17.72 -40.41
C SER A 88 -40.13 -18.89 -41.42
N PRO A 89 -41.19 -19.39 -42.09
CA PRO A 89 -42.59 -18.91 -42.27
C PRO A 89 -43.61 -20.01 -41.84
N GLU A 90 -44.92 -19.84 -41.83
CA GLU A 90 -45.90 -19.80 -42.96
C GLU A 90 -47.28 -19.40 -42.44
#